data_AF-A0A519T1H8-F1
#
_entry.id   AF-A0A519T1H8-F1
#
_cell.length_a   1.000
_cell.length_b   1.000
_cell.length_c   1.000
_cell.angle_alpha   90.00
_cell.angle_beta   90.00
_cell.angle_gamma   90.00
#
_symmetry.space_group_name_H-M   'P 1'
#
loop_
_entity.id
_entity.type
_entity.pdbx_description
1 polymer ?
#
loop_
_entity_poly.entity_id
_entity_poly.type
_entity_poly.pdbx_seq_one_letter_code
_entity_poly.pdbx_strand_id
1 'polypeptide(L)' 'PKYDVLSDDALFLLARIQEEDVKDKALAQTLYQQLLTKYPGSIYVAEARKRFRKLRGDAVQ' A
#
# COMPACT_ATOMS: atom_id res chain seq x y z
N PRO A 1 20.44 0.86 -13.58
CA PRO A 1 20.13 1.76 -12.44
C PRO A 1 18.87 1.26 -11.69
N LYS A 2 19.05 0.84 -10.43
CA LYS A 2 18.08 0.05 -9.64
C LYS A 2 17.17 0.99 -8.80
N TYR A 3 16.52 1.96 -9.45
CA TYR A 3 15.67 2.96 -8.77
C TYR A 3 14.31 2.42 -8.33
N ASP A 4 13.87 1.31 -8.92
CA ASP A 4 12.56 0.73 -8.63
C ASP A 4 12.45 0.16 -7.21
N VAL A 5 13.56 -0.31 -6.62
CA VAL A 5 13.62 -0.95 -5.28
C VAL A 5 13.51 0.05 -4.12
N LEU A 6 13.85 1.32 -4.33
CA LEU A 6 13.63 2.35 -3.31
C LEU A 6 12.21 2.93 -3.43
N SER A 7 11.62 2.79 -4.61
CA SER A 7 10.36 3.43 -4.96
C SER A 7 9.16 2.60 -4.47
N ASP A 8 9.26 1.27 -4.41
CA ASP A 8 8.27 0.40 -3.77
C ASP A 8 8.33 0.45 -2.24
N ASP A 9 9.53 0.46 -1.65
CA ASP A 9 9.74 0.67 -0.20
C ASP A 9 9.06 1.95 0.29
N ALA A 10 9.35 3.08 -0.38
CA ALA A 10 8.79 4.38 -0.04
C ALA A 10 7.27 4.42 -0.22
N LEU A 11 6.76 3.81 -1.30
CA LEU A 11 5.33 3.77 -1.57
C LEU A 11 4.58 2.92 -0.53
N PHE A 12 5.16 1.79 -0.12
CA PHE A 12 4.62 0.96 0.93
C PHE A 12 4.61 1.68 2.27
N LEU A 13 5.73 2.30 2.65
CA LEU A 13 5.84 3.05 3.90
C LEU A 13 4.84 4.20 3.95
N LEU A 14 4.68 4.94 2.85
CA LEU A 14 3.69 6.02 2.76
C LEU A 14 2.27 5.47 2.94
N ALA A 15 1.93 4.36 2.29
CA ALA A 15 0.62 3.72 2.47
C ALA A 15 0.37 3.31 3.92
N ARG A 16 1.40 2.81 4.61
CA ARG A 16 1.34 2.44 6.02
C ARG A 16 1.14 3.63 6.94
N ILE A 17 1.88 4.72 6.74
CA ILE A 17 1.74 5.95 7.53
C ILE A 17 0.32 6.52 7.36
N GLN A 18 -0.20 6.52 6.13
CA GLN A 18 -1.56 6.98 5.88
C GLN A 18 -2.61 6.10 6.58
N GLU A 19 -2.38 4.78 6.62
CA GLU A 19 -3.27 3.83 7.31
C GLU A 19 -3.21 3.93 8.84
N GLU A 20 -2.01 3.88 9.42
CA GLU A 20 -1.77 3.66 10.85
C GLU A 20 -1.73 5.00 11.63
N ASP A 21 -1.03 6.01 11.09
CA ASP A 21 -0.75 7.26 11.81
C ASP A 21 -1.78 8.34 11.48
N VAL A 22 -1.99 8.60 10.18
CA VAL A 22 -2.91 9.65 9.70
C VAL A 22 -4.36 9.17 9.74
N LYS A 23 -4.57 7.84 9.70
CA LYS A 23 -5.88 7.17 9.63
C LYS A 23 -6.71 7.55 8.39
N ASP A 24 -6.05 8.04 7.34
CA ASP A 24 -6.66 8.24 6.03
C ASP A 24 -6.66 6.91 5.25
N LYS A 25 -7.66 6.10 5.56
CA LYS A 25 -7.86 4.79 4.95
C LYS A 25 -8.08 4.85 3.44
N ALA A 26 -8.68 5.94 2.92
CA ALA A 26 -8.97 6.08 1.49
C ALA A 26 -7.68 6.33 0.70
N LEU A 27 -6.82 7.21 1.22
CA LEU A 27 -5.51 7.46 0.63
C LEU A 27 -4.60 6.24 0.76
N ALA A 28 -4.57 5.58 1.92
CA ALA A 28 -3.83 4.33 2.12
C ALA A 28 -4.24 3.25 1.11
N GLN A 29 -5.55 3.06 0.89
CA GLN A 29 -6.07 2.11 -0.09
C GLN A 29 -5.57 2.42 -1.50
N THR A 30 -5.60 3.69 -1.90
CA THR A 30 -5.09 4.14 -3.20
C THR A 30 -3.60 3.85 -3.36
N LEU A 31 -2.80 4.11 -2.32
CA LEU A 31 -1.36 3.87 -2.34
C LEU A 31 -1.01 2.38 -2.41
N TYR A 32 -1.71 1.53 -1.65
CA TYR A 32 -1.54 0.08 -1.78
C TYR A 32 -1.93 -0.42 -3.17
N GLN A 33 -3.01 0.10 -3.77
CA GLN A 33 -3.37 -0.24 -5.14
C GLN A 33 -2.27 0.17 -6.13
N GLN A 34 -1.73 1.39 -5.99
CA GLN A 34 -0.63 1.86 -6.82
C GLN A 34 0.58 0.94 -6.71
N LEU A 35 0.95 0.49 -5.49
CA LEU A 35 2.06 -0.44 -5.30
C LEU A 35 1.83 -1.76 -6.04
N LEU A 36 0.64 -2.33 -5.94
CA LEU A 36 0.28 -3.58 -6.63
C LEU A 36 0.34 -3.46 -8.16
N THR A 37 0.07 -2.27 -8.70
CA THR A 37 0.08 -2.01 -10.15
C THR A 37 1.45 -1.63 -10.69
N LYS A 38 2.21 -0.77 -9.98
CA LYS A 38 3.51 -0.26 -10.42
C LYS A 38 4.66 -1.20 -10.10
N TYR A 39 4.56 -1.96 -9.00
CA TYR A 39 5.63 -2.81 -8.51
C TYR A 39 5.15 -4.25 -8.25
N PRO A 40 4.68 -4.98 -9.28
CA PRO A 40 4.15 -6.34 -9.11
C PRO A 40 5.20 -7.37 -8.65
N GLY A 41 6.50 -7.06 -8.77
CA GLY A 41 7.60 -7.88 -8.27
C GLY A 41 8.14 -7.46 -6.89
N SER A 42 7.53 -6.46 -6.25
CA SER A 42 7.95 -6.00 -4.91
C SER A 42 7.70 -7.07 -3.85
N ILE A 43 8.59 -7.15 -2.86
CA ILE A 43 8.40 -8.01 -1.68
C ILE A 43 7.15 -7.62 -0.88
N TYR A 44 6.70 -6.37 -1.00
CA TYR A 44 5.55 -5.83 -0.29
C TYR A 44 4.21 -6.16 -0.95
N VAL A 45 4.18 -6.75 -2.15
CA VAL A 45 2.94 -7.06 -2.88
C VAL A 45 1.98 -7.92 -2.06
N ALA A 46 2.50 -8.94 -1.37
CA ALA A 46 1.69 -9.83 -0.55
C ALA A 46 1.00 -9.08 0.60
N GLU A 47 1.77 -8.22 1.30
CA GLU A 47 1.27 -7.44 2.43
C GLU A 47 0.34 -6.30 1.97
N ALA A 48 0.73 -5.54 0.95
CA ALA A 48 -0.10 -4.50 0.35
C ALA A 48 -1.44 -5.05 -0.12
N ARG A 49 -1.49 -6.26 -0.70
CA ARG A 49 -2.75 -6.90 -1.10
C ARG A 49 -3.62 -7.29 0.11
N LYS A 50 -3.00 -7.75 1.21
CA LYS A 50 -3.72 -8.06 2.46
C LYS A 50 -4.35 -6.79 3.04
N ARG A 51 -3.56 -5.72 3.16
CA ARG A 51 -4.00 -4.42 3.68
C ARG A 51 -5.04 -3.75 2.79
N PHE A 52 -4.83 -3.74 1.47
CA PHE A 52 -5.81 -3.26 0.50
C PHE A 52 -7.18 -3.96 0.64
N ARG A 53 -7.19 -5.29 0.80
CA ARG A 53 -8.44 -6.03 1.03
C ARG A 53 -9.10 -5.68 2.37
N LYS A 54 -8.30 -5.49 3.42
CA LYS A 54 -8.79 -5.06 4.73
C LYS A 54 -9.44 -3.69 4.64
N LEU A 55 -8.78 -2.72 3.99
CA LEU A 55 -9.30 -1.37 3.79
C LEU A 55 -10.56 -1.35 2.90
N ARG A 56 -10.65 -2.24 1.92
CA ARG A 56 -11.85 -2.42 1.08
C ARG A 56 -13.02 -3.10 1.81
N GLY A 57 -12.75 -3.85 2.87
CA GLY A 57 -13.72 -4.63 3.64
C GLY A 57 -14.11 -4.03 5.01
N ASP A 58 -13.32 -3.11 5.56
CA ASP A 58 -13.55 -2.51 6.89
C ASP A 58 -14.18 -1.11 6.83
N ALA A 59 -15.33 -1.05 6.16
CA ALA A 59 -16.49 -0.31 6.67
C ALA A 59 -17.78 -1.15 6.54
N VAL A 60 -17.67 -2.48 6.47
CA VAL A 60 -18.84 -3.35 6.63
C VAL A 60 -19.07 -3.52 8.14
N GLN A 61 -19.95 -2.65 8.63
CA GLN A 61 -20.74 -2.65 9.88
C GLN A 61 -20.40 -3.66 10.97
#